data_AF-A0A093CLA9-F1
#
_entry.id   AF-A0A093CLA9-F1
#
_cell.length_a   1.000
_cell.length_b   1.000
_cell.length_c   1.000
_cell.angle_alpha   90.00
_cell.angle_beta   90.00
_cell.angle_gamma   90.00
#
_symmetry.space_group_name_H-M   'P 1'
#
loop_
_entity.id
_entity.type
_entity.pdbx_description
1 polymer ?
#
loop_
_entity_poly.entity_id
_entity_poly.type
_entity_poly.pdbx_seq_one_letter_code
_entity_poly.pdbx_strand_id
1 'polypeptide(L)' 'EHSFFGSEWQKRWCVLNRRTFYYYANEKSKQPKGTFPIEHYSAQLASHLRKDSRKRCCFELTCPGKRTYE' A
#
# COMPACT_ATOMS: atom_id res chain seq x y z
N GLU A 1 -5.88 19.21 15.80
CA GLU A 1 -6.30 18.12 14.90
C GLU A 1 -5.49 16.85 15.21
N HIS A 2 -5.87 16.17 16.29
CA HIS A 2 -5.12 15.09 16.93
C HIS A 2 -5.53 13.72 16.38
N SER A 3 -4.87 13.21 15.34
CA SER A 3 -4.89 11.77 15.04
C SER A 3 -3.94 11.07 16.01
N PHE A 4 -4.39 10.84 17.25
CA PHE A 4 -3.64 10.21 18.34
C PHE A 4 -3.42 8.69 18.15
N PHE A 5 -4.04 8.11 17.13
CA PHE A 5 -3.76 6.77 16.64
C PHE A 5 -3.08 6.92 15.29
N GLY A 6 -1.83 6.43 15.16
CA GLY A 6 -1.28 6.22 13.82
C GLY A 6 -2.28 5.42 12.99
N SER A 7 -2.51 5.82 11.74
CA SER A 7 -3.47 5.14 10.86
C SER A 7 -3.27 3.64 10.92
N GLU A 8 -4.28 2.92 11.43
CA GLU A 8 -4.21 1.47 11.56
C GLU A 8 -4.08 0.84 10.17
N TRP A 9 -3.19 -0.14 10.05
CA TRP A 9 -2.98 -0.90 8.83
C TRP A 9 -4.31 -1.44 8.28
N GLN A 10 -4.55 -1.16 7.01
CA GLN A 10 -5.79 -1.52 6.36
C GLN A 10 -5.62 -2.80 5.54
N LYS A 11 -6.32 -3.88 5.92
CA LYS A 11 -6.36 -5.09 5.08
C LYS A 11 -7.01 -4.74 3.73
N ARG A 12 -6.32 -5.08 2.64
CA ARG A 12 -6.80 -4.91 1.27
C ARG A 12 -6.54 -6.16 0.45
N TRP A 13 -7.42 -6.43 -0.50
CA TRP A 13 -7.13 -7.36 -1.58
C TRP A 13 -6.46 -6.58 -2.69
N CYS A 14 -5.18 -6.87 -2.95
CA CYS A 14 -4.38 -6.14 -3.92
C CYS A 14 -4.20 -6.99 -5.18
N VAL A 15 -4.43 -6.40 -6.34
CA VAL A 15 -4.26 -7.05 -7.64
C VAL A 15 -3.35 -6.18 -8.49
N LEU A 16 -2.28 -6.77 -9.01
CA LEU A 16 -1.49 -6.15 -10.07
C LEU A 16 -1.92 -6.76 -11.40
N ASN A 17 -2.51 -5.94 -12.28
CA ASN A 17 -2.88 -6.36 -13.62
C ASN A 17 -2.20 -5.43 -14.64
N ARG A 18 -1.43 -6.02 -15.56
CA ARG A 18 -0.55 -5.30 -16.49
C ARG A 18 0.45 -4.39 -15.76
N ARG A 19 0.15 -3.09 -15.67
CA ARG A 19 0.96 -2.07 -14.98
C ARG A 19 0.12 -1.18 -14.06
N THR A 20 -1.04 -1.67 -13.67
CA THR A 20 -1.95 -0.94 -12.79
C THR A 20 -2.16 -1.74 -11.52
N PHE A 21 -1.90 -1.11 -10.40
CA PHE A 21 -2.17 -1.65 -9.08
C PHE A 21 -3.60 -1.29 -8.68
N TYR A 22 -4.36 -2.27 -8.23
CA TYR A 22 -5.71 -2.12 -7.73
C TYR A 22 -5.75 -2.62 -6.29
N TYR A 23 -6.42 -1.89 -5.40
CA TYR A 23 -6.70 -2.39 -4.06
C TYR A 23 -8.20 -2.31 -3.76
N TYR A 24 -8.73 -3.42 -3.27
CA TYR A 24 -10.13 -3.61 -2.93
C TYR A 24 -10.27 -3.78 -1.42
N ALA A 25 -11.47 -3.60 -0.89
CA ALA A 25 -11.73 -3.88 0.52
C ALA A 25 -11.53 -5.37 0.87
N ASN A 26 -11.89 -6.27 -0.06
CA ASN A 26 -11.72 -7.72 0.02
C ASN A 26 -11.85 -8.35 -1.38
N GLU A 27 -11.61 -9.67 -1.49
CA GLU A 27 -11.67 -10.44 -2.75
C GLU A 27 -13.02 -10.42 -3.45
N LYS A 28 -14.12 -10.31 -2.71
CA LYS A 28 -15.49 -10.33 -3.25
C LYS A 28 -15.97 -8.94 -3.71
N SER A 29 -15.17 -7.90 -3.50
CA SER A 29 -15.54 -6.52 -3.81
C SER A 29 -15.55 -6.30 -5.32
N LYS A 30 -16.67 -5.79 -5.85
CA LYS A 30 -16.83 -5.51 -7.28
C LYS A 30 -16.05 -4.27 -7.74
N GLN A 31 -15.86 -3.29 -6.86
CA GLN A 31 -15.21 -2.02 -7.17
C GLN A 31 -13.95 -1.81 -6.32
N PRO A 32 -12.86 -1.31 -6.90
CA PRO A 32 -11.64 -1.01 -6.16
C PRO A 32 -11.87 0.19 -5.22
N LYS A 33 -11.19 0.18 -4.08
CA LYS A 33 -11.06 1.35 -3.20
C LYS A 33 -10.08 2.37 -3.77
N GLY A 34 -9.19 1.94 -4.66
CA GLY A 34 -8.36 2.81 -5.47
C GLY A 34 -7.51 2.03 -6.46
N THR A 35 -6.95 2.78 -7.40
CA THR A 35 -6.12 2.26 -8.48
C THR A 35 -5.05 3.28 -8.83
N PHE A 36 -3.85 2.81 -9.19
CA PHE A 36 -2.77 3.67 -9.66
C PHE A 36 -1.84 2.93 -10.62
N PRO A 37 -1.26 3.61 -11.61
CA PRO A 37 -0.23 3.02 -12.45
C PRO A 37 1.05 2.84 -11.61
N ILE A 38 1.70 1.68 -11.75
CA ILE A 38 2.99 1.42 -11.09
C ILE A 38 4.18 1.97 -11.89
N GLU A 39 3.91 2.61 -13.03
CA GLU A 39 4.96 3.23 -13.83
C GLU A 39 5.62 4.38 -13.06
N HIS A 40 6.95 4.36 -13.05
CA HIS A 40 7.82 5.26 -12.29
C HIS A 40 7.75 5.11 -10.76
N TYR A 41 7.03 4.10 -10.25
CA TYR A 41 7.15 3.71 -8.86
C TYR A 41 8.34 2.77 -8.65
N SER A 42 9.09 3.02 -7.59
CA SER A 42 10.14 2.15 -7.08
C SER A 42 9.62 1.37 -5.87
N ALA A 43 9.94 0.09 -5.79
CA ALA A 43 9.65 -0.74 -4.62
C ALA A 43 10.90 -0.88 -3.76
N GLN A 44 10.77 -0.70 -2.44
CA GLN A 44 11.87 -0.92 -1.50
C GLN A 44 11.38 -1.56 -0.20
N LEU A 45 12.23 -2.38 0.43
CA LEU A 45 11.93 -2.95 1.74
C LEU A 45 11.89 -1.84 2.80
N ALA A 46 10.86 -1.84 3.62
CA ALA A 46 10.56 -0.76 4.55
C ALA A 46 10.37 -1.31 5.97
N SER A 47 11.41 -1.95 6.51
CA SER A 47 11.34 -2.59 7.83
C SER A 47 11.15 -1.63 9.00
N HIS A 48 11.26 -0.32 8.76
CA HIS A 48 11.00 0.71 9.75
C HIS A 48 9.49 0.96 9.98
N LEU A 49 8.62 0.51 9.08
CA LEU A 49 7.17 0.68 9.16
C LEU A 49 6.49 -0.13 10.29
N ARG A 50 7.16 -1.15 10.82
CA ARG A 50 6.68 -1.97 11.95
C ARG A 50 7.80 -2.27 12.93
N LYS A 51 7.44 -2.43 14.21
CA LYS A 51 8.36 -2.84 15.28
C LYS A 51 8.26 -4.33 15.63
N ASP A 52 7.20 -5.00 15.18
CA ASP A 52 6.94 -6.42 15.47
C ASP A 52 7.67 -7.37 14.51
N SER A 53 7.42 -8.68 14.66
CA SER A 53 8.04 -9.73 13.85
C SER A 53 7.70 -9.64 12.36
N ARG A 54 6.65 -8.92 11.97
CA ARG A 54 6.24 -8.72 10.57
C ARG A 54 6.98 -7.58 9.89
N LYS A 55 7.91 -6.89 10.55
CA LYS A 55 8.73 -5.83 9.95
C LYS A 55 9.50 -6.26 8.70
N ARG A 56 9.84 -7.55 8.58
CA ARG A 56 10.51 -8.09 7.38
C ARG A 56 9.55 -8.31 6.21
N CYS A 57 8.25 -8.18 6.43
CA CYS A 57 7.20 -8.31 5.42
C CYS A 57 6.68 -6.95 4.92
N CYS A 58 7.40 -5.87 5.23
CA CYS A 58 7.03 -4.51 4.85
C CYS A 58 7.87 -4.03 3.66
N PHE A 59 7.19 -3.42 2.70
CA PHE A 59 7.80 -2.72 1.58
C PHE A 59 6.94 -1.50 1.27
N GLU A 60 7.51 -0.54 0.54
CA GLU A 60 6.77 0.64 0.09
C GLU A 60 6.97 0.84 -1.41
N LEU A 61 5.98 1.48 -2.04
CA LEU A 61 6.03 1.97 -3.41
C LEU A 61 6.12 3.49 -3.37
N THR A 62 7.23 4.03 -3.86
CA THR A 62 7.50 5.48 -3.89
C THR A 62 7.65 6.00 -5.31
N CYS A 63 7.18 7.22 -5.55
CA CYS A 63 7.41 7.94 -6.80
C CYS A 63 7.46 9.44 -6.49
N PRO A 64 8.51 10.18 -6.88
CA PRO A 64 8.63 11.60 -6.62
C PRO A 64 7.38 12.38 -7.08
N GLY A 65 6.84 13.21 -6.20
CA GLY A 65 5.64 14.01 -6.48
C GLY A 65 4.32 13.22 -6.50
N LYS A 66 4.33 11.92 -6.22
CA LYS A 66 3.12 11.10 -6.05
C LYS A 66 3.02 10.56 -4.62
N ARG A 67 1.85 9.99 -4.31
CA ARG A 67 1.59 9.33 -3.04
C ARG A 67 2.46 8.08 -2.87
N THR A 68 3.05 7.92 -1.69
CA THR A 68 3.66 6.67 -1.22
C THR A 68 2.59 5.67 -0.77
N TYR A 69 2.80 4.40 -1.10
CA TYR A 69 1.96 3.28 -0.63
C TYR A 69 2.82 2.31 0.18
N GLU A 70 2.28 1.88 1.32
CA GLU A 70 2.93 1.03 2.33
C GLU A 70 2.12 -0.25 2.54
#